data_AF-A0A9P6XEZ9-F1
#
_entry.id   AF-A0A9P6XEZ9-F1
#
_cell.length_a   1.000
_cell.length_b   1.000
_cell.length_c   1.000
_cell.angle_alpha   90.00
_cell.angle_beta   90.00
_cell.angle_gamma   90.00
#
_symmetry.space_group_name_H-M   'P 1'
#
loop_
_entity.id
_entity.type
_entity.pdbx_description
1 polymer ?
#
loop_
_entity_poly.entity_id
_entity_poly.type
_entity_poly.pdbx_seq_one_letter_code
_entity_poly.pdbx_strand_id
1 'polypeptide(L)'
;MHRSRAWSQRGTQAIVESLSTRAVSRTIIGAISAFGIVIVISVDPVIIEGGNISIYLPPYSPELNSIEQFWKVLKDGVSRNNLKDVETLTSRVIEESEDVPVEQLQHFIQYSINCFPKYLNKEPL
;
A
#
# COMPACT_ATOMS: atom_id res chain seq x y z
N MET A 1 1.16 -14.77 10.57
CA MET A 1 1.33 -13.46 11.23
C MET A 1 1.40 -13.68 12.74
N HIS A 2 2.60 -13.83 13.30
CA HIS A 2 2.78 -14.09 14.73
C HIS A 2 2.70 -12.75 15.48
N ARG A 3 1.53 -12.40 16.03
CA ARG A 3 1.43 -11.22 16.90
C ARG A 3 1.97 -11.60 18.28
N SER A 4 3.12 -11.06 18.67
CA SER A 4 3.60 -11.06 20.05
C SER A 4 2.77 -10.07 20.87
N ARG A 5 1.56 -10.46 21.27
CA ARG A 5 0.80 -9.69 22.26
C ARG A 5 1.37 -10.00 23.65
N ALA A 6 2.31 -9.18 24.10
CA ALA A 6 2.72 -9.14 25.49
C ALA A 6 1.63 -8.41 26.29
N TRP A 7 1.07 -9.06 27.31
CA TRP A 7 0.08 -8.47 28.21
C TRP A 7 0.80 -7.92 29.44
N SER A 8 0.48 -6.69 29.84
CA SER A 8 0.93 -6.15 31.13
C SER A 8 0.23 -6.86 32.29
N GLN A 9 0.94 -7.07 33.39
CA GLN A 9 0.36 -7.66 34.60
C GLN A 9 -0.73 -6.77 35.20
N ARG A 10 -1.73 -7.38 35.83
CA ARG A 10 -2.89 -6.69 36.42
C ARG A 10 -2.41 -5.75 37.53
N GLY A 11 -2.59 -4.44 37.33
CA GLY A 11 -2.14 -3.39 38.25
C GLY A 11 -0.94 -2.57 37.76
N THR A 12 -0.29 -3.00 36.68
CA THR A 12 0.84 -2.29 36.06
C THR A 12 0.39 -1.60 34.79
N GLN A 13 0.64 -0.28 34.67
CA GLN A 13 0.30 0.48 33.47
C GLN A 13 1.07 -0.08 32.26
N ALA A 14 0.35 -0.36 31.18
CA ALA A 14 0.98 -0.74 29.93
C ALA A 14 1.78 0.46 29.41
N ILE A 15 3.11 0.37 29.45
CA ILE A 15 3.99 1.35 28.82
C ILE A 15 4.05 1.01 27.34
N VAL A 16 3.45 1.85 26.52
CA VAL A 16 3.60 1.78 25.06
C VAL A 16 4.79 2.65 24.70
N GLU A 17 5.93 2.01 24.44
CA GLU A 17 7.03 2.68 23.74
C GLU A 17 6.56 2.93 22.30
N SER A 18 6.01 4.11 22.04
CA SER A 18 5.83 4.57 20.67
C SER A 18 7.19 4.95 20.12
N LEU A 19 7.63 4.31 19.03
CA LEU A 19 8.79 4.78 18.28
C LEU A 19 8.52 6.23 17.84
N SER A 20 9.22 7.18 18.46
CA SER A 20 9.23 8.57 18.00
C SER A 20 9.99 8.62 16.68
N THR A 21 9.25 8.84 15.59
CA THR A 21 9.72 8.84 14.21
C THR A 21 10.50 10.12 13.88
N ARG A 22 11.70 10.29 14.43
CA ARG A 22 12.75 11.07 13.74
C ARG A 22 13.49 10.20 12.73
N ALA A 23 12.75 9.36 12.01
CA ALA A 23 13.26 8.59 10.89
C ALA A 23 13.02 9.39 9.61
N VAL A 24 14.00 9.41 8.71
CA VAL A 24 13.85 10.05 7.39
C VAL A 24 12.78 9.31 6.61
N SER A 25 11.64 9.95 6.36
CA SER A 25 10.54 9.40 5.57
C SER A 25 10.67 9.82 4.11
N ARG A 26 10.46 8.88 3.17
CA ARG A 26 10.43 9.17 1.73
C ARG A 26 9.02 8.95 1.18
N THR A 27 8.52 9.93 0.44
CA THR A 27 7.20 9.85 -0.22
C THR A 27 7.37 9.22 -1.59
N ILE A 28 6.53 8.23 -1.91
CA ILE A 28 6.50 7.54 -3.20
C ILE A 28 5.08 7.65 -3.74
N ILE A 29 4.98 8.02 -5.02
CA ILE A 29 3.72 8.03 -5.76
C ILE A 29 3.76 6.86 -6.74
N GLY A 30 2.64 6.17 -6.90
CA GLY A 30 2.56 5.02 -7.78
C GLY A 30 1.17 4.91 -8.41
N ALA A 31 1.11 4.24 -9.54
CA ALA A 31 -0.11 3.80 -10.20
C ALA A 31 0.04 2.32 -10.56
N ILE A 32 -1.07 1.58 -10.57
CA ILE A 32 -1.09 0.17 -10.97
C ILE A 32 -2.13 -0.04 -12.07
N SER A 33 -1.82 -0.96 -12.98
CA SER A 33 -2.71 -1.40 -14.06
C SER A 33 -2.76 -2.93 -14.10
N ALA A 34 -3.79 -3.48 -14.72
CA ALA A 34 -3.95 -4.93 -14.91
C ALA A 34 -2.85 -5.56 -15.79
N PHE A 35 -2.08 -4.73 -16.50
CA PHE A 35 -0.98 -5.13 -17.38
C PHE A 35 0.41 -4.91 -16.76
N GLY A 36 0.50 -4.27 -15.60
CA GLY A 36 1.78 -3.95 -14.97
C GLY A 36 1.72 -2.75 -14.02
N ILE A 37 2.82 -2.54 -13.30
CA ILE A 37 2.99 -1.42 -12.37
C ILE A 37 3.53 -0.21 -13.12
N VAL A 38 2.96 0.97 -12.85
CA VAL A 38 3.49 2.27 -13.29
C VAL A 38 3.92 3.01 -12.03
N ILE A 39 5.10 2.67 -11.50
CA ILE A 39 5.69 3.43 -10.40
C ILE A 39 6.27 4.72 -10.98
N VAL A 40 5.69 5.85 -10.57
CA VAL A 40 6.11 7.17 -11.01
C VAL A 40 6.80 7.85 -9.82
N ILE A 41 8.12 7.78 -9.82
CA ILE A 41 8.96 8.37 -8.74
C ILE A 41 8.98 9.91 -8.84
N SER A 42 8.51 10.50 -9.96
CA SER A 42 8.32 11.94 -10.14
C SER A 42 7.13 12.23 -11.05
N VAL A 43 6.19 13.06 -10.59
CA VAL A 43 4.93 13.36 -11.29
C VAL A 43 5.23 14.10 -12.60
N ASP A 44 5.28 13.39 -13.72
CA ASP A 44 5.34 14.04 -15.03
C ASP A 44 3.93 14.53 -15.41
N PRO A 45 3.78 15.78 -15.90
CA PRO A 45 2.48 16.36 -16.26
C PRO A 45 1.80 15.68 -17.47
N VAL A 46 2.46 14.71 -18.11
CA VAL A 46 2.05 14.03 -19.35
C VAL A 46 0.82 13.10 -19.17
N ILE A 47 0.47 12.70 -17.95
CA ILE A 47 -0.64 11.76 -17.71
C ILE A 47 -2.03 12.36 -18.07
N ILE A 48 -2.13 13.69 -18.18
CA ILE A 48 -3.42 14.39 -18.37
C ILE A 48 -3.85 14.45 -19.86
N GLU A 49 -2.94 14.28 -20.82
CA GLU A 49 -3.24 14.49 -22.25
C GLU A 49 -3.81 13.26 -22.97
N GLY A 50 -3.88 12.10 -22.30
CA GLY A 50 -4.15 10.80 -22.92
C GLY A 50 -5.60 10.29 -22.94
N GLY A 51 -6.62 11.13 -22.72
CA GLY A 51 -8.03 10.68 -22.76
C GLY A 51 -8.42 9.70 -21.66
N ASN A 52 -7.78 9.80 -20.49
CA ASN A 52 -8.05 8.93 -19.35
C ASN A 52 -9.42 9.21 -18.72
N ILE A 53 -10.18 8.15 -18.45
CA ILE A 53 -11.46 8.25 -17.72
C ILE A 53 -11.13 8.42 -16.24
N SER A 54 -11.48 9.58 -15.67
CA SER A 54 -11.42 9.79 -14.22
C SER A 54 -12.57 9.04 -13.56
N ILE A 55 -12.25 8.22 -12.55
CA ILE A 55 -13.24 7.50 -11.74
C ILE A 55 -13.38 8.23 -10.42
N TYR A 56 -14.62 8.57 -10.04
CA TYR A 56 -14.90 9.12 -8.73
C TYR A 56 -14.78 8.03 -7.66
N LEU A 57 -13.93 8.27 -6.66
CA LEU A 57 -13.84 7.46 -5.45
C LEU A 57 -14.44 8.22 -4.26
N PRO A 58 -15.32 7.59 -3.46
CA PRO A 58 -15.82 8.18 -2.24
C PRO A 58 -14.68 8.48 -1.24
N PRO A 59 -14.84 9.50 -0.39
CA PRO A 59 -13.85 9.83 0.63
C PRO A 59 -13.69 8.67 1.63
N TYR A 60 -12.44 8.42 2.05
CA TYR A 60 -12.09 7.41 3.05
C TYR A 60 -12.50 5.96 2.68
N SER A 61 -12.55 5.63 1.40
CA SER A 61 -12.85 4.26 0.90
C SER A 61 -11.61 3.59 0.29
N PRO A 62 -10.56 3.29 1.07
CA PRO A 62 -9.34 2.66 0.56
C PRO A 62 -9.59 1.27 -0.03
N GLU A 63 -10.66 0.57 0.38
CA GLU A 63 -11.03 -0.76 -0.13
C GLU A 63 -11.43 -0.72 -1.61
N LEU A 64 -11.91 0.42 -2.08
CA LEU A 64 -12.28 0.64 -3.48
C LEU A 64 -11.06 1.02 -4.34
N ASN A 65 -9.95 1.41 -3.71
CA ASN A 65 -8.72 1.77 -4.39
C ASN A 65 -7.74 0.58 -4.40
N SER A 66 -7.62 -0.10 -5.55
CA SER A 66 -6.82 -1.32 -5.68
C SER A 66 -5.34 -1.14 -5.32
N ILE A 67 -4.79 0.08 -5.42
CA ILE A 67 -3.40 0.36 -5.07
C ILE A 67 -3.10 0.18 -3.57
N GLU A 68 -4.12 0.26 -2.71
CA GLU A 68 -3.93 0.06 -1.27
C GLU A 68 -3.52 -1.38 -0.95
N GLN A 69 -4.01 -2.36 -1.71
CA GLN A 69 -3.56 -3.75 -1.60
C GLN A 69 -2.12 -3.92 -2.06
N PHE A 70 -1.74 -3.22 -3.13
CA PHE A 70 -0.35 -3.19 -3.60
C PHE A 70 0.58 -2.63 -2.52
N TRP A 71 0.24 -1.48 -1.91
CA TRP A 71 1.05 -0.90 -0.83
C TRP A 71 1.21 -1.81 0.37
N LYS A 72 0.17 -2.58 0.71
CA LYS A 72 0.23 -3.57 1.78
C LYS A 72 1.26 -4.66 1.47
N VAL A 73 1.20 -5.26 0.28
CA VAL A 73 2.14 -6.31 -0.14
C VAL A 73 3.57 -5.78 -0.23
N LEU A 74 3.76 -4.60 -0.82
CA LEU A 74 5.06 -3.96 -0.95
C LEU A 74 5.68 -3.66 0.42
N LYS A 75 4.91 -3.07 1.34
CA LYS A 75 5.38 -2.80 2.71
C LYS A 75 5.75 -4.08 3.45
N ASP A 76 4.97 -5.14 3.27
CA ASP A 76 5.29 -6.45 3.85
C ASP A 76 6.58 -7.04 3.25
N GLY A 77 6.89 -6.81 1.97
CA GLY A 77 8.17 -7.16 1.33
C GLY A 77 9.35 -6.36 1.90
N VAL A 78 9.24 -5.03 1.87
CA VAL A 78 10.27 -4.12 2.39
C VAL A 78 10.54 -4.37 3.88
N SER A 79 9.51 -4.59 4.70
CA SER A 79 9.65 -4.81 6.15
C SER A 79 10.25 -6.17 6.52
N ARG A 80 10.26 -7.16 5.62
CA ARG A 80 10.78 -8.50 5.93
C ARG A 80 12.30 -8.54 6.13
N ASN A 81 13.05 -7.63 5.49
CA ASN A 81 14.51 -7.57 5.63
C ASN A 81 14.95 -6.25 6.27
N ASN A 82 15.94 -6.31 7.17
CA ASN A 82 16.48 -5.13 7.84
C ASN A 82 17.06 -4.13 6.83
N LEU A 83 16.53 -2.90 6.84
CA LEU A 83 17.07 -1.78 6.06
C LEU A 83 18.29 -1.21 6.79
N LYS A 84 19.44 -1.15 6.12
CA LYS A 84 20.68 -0.60 6.69
C LYS A 84 20.82 0.91 6.47
N ASP A 85 20.25 1.44 5.39
CA ASP A 85 20.35 2.86 5.02
C ASP A 85 19.15 3.34 4.17
N VAL A 86 18.93 4.67 4.12
CA VAL A 86 17.83 5.36 3.41
C VAL A 86 18.02 5.34 1.89
N GLU A 87 19.25 5.38 1.37
CA GLU A 87 19.48 5.27 -0.08
C GLU A 87 19.08 3.89 -0.61
N THR A 88 19.23 2.85 0.23
CA THR A 88 18.82 1.48 -0.08
C THR A 88 17.29 1.31 -0.13
N LEU A 89 16.53 2.19 0.54
CA LEU A 89 15.07 2.06 0.60
C LEU A 89 14.42 2.22 -0.78
N THR A 90 14.88 3.16 -1.60
CA THR A 90 14.30 3.40 -2.92
C THR A 90 14.60 2.26 -3.89
N SER A 91 15.86 1.82 -3.97
CA SER A 91 16.23 0.69 -4.82
C SER A 91 15.46 -0.57 -4.43
N ARG A 92 15.27 -0.79 -3.13
CA ARG A 92 14.52 -1.95 -2.66
C ARG A 92 13.02 -1.85 -2.91
N VAL A 93 12.44 -0.66 -2.82
CA VAL A 93 11.04 -0.47 -3.24
C VAL A 93 10.87 -0.78 -4.72
N ILE A 94 11.84 -0.40 -5.57
CA ILE A 94 11.81 -0.72 -7.00
C ILE A 94 11.92 -2.24 -7.20
N GLU A 95 12.91 -2.90 -6.61
CA GLU A 95 13.10 -4.35 -6.71
C GLU A 95 11.87 -5.14 -6.24
N GLU A 96 11.38 -4.86 -5.03
CA GLU A 96 10.20 -5.55 -4.48
C GLU A 96 8.92 -5.23 -5.27
N SER A 97 8.89 -4.12 -6.01
CA SER A 97 7.78 -3.80 -6.89
C SER A 97 7.84 -4.55 -8.22
N GLU A 98 9.03 -4.70 -8.81
CA GLU A 98 9.24 -5.47 -10.04
C GLU A 98 8.96 -6.97 -9.81
N ASP A 99 9.22 -7.46 -8.60
CA ASP A 99 8.93 -8.83 -8.18
C ASP A 99 7.42 -9.13 -8.01
N VAL A 100 6.54 -8.12 -8.04
CA VAL A 100 5.09 -8.36 -7.94
C VAL A 100 4.57 -8.88 -9.29
N PRO A 101 4.09 -10.13 -9.37
CA PRO A 101 3.64 -10.70 -10.63
C PRO A 101 2.35 -10.03 -11.12
N VAL A 102 2.16 -9.98 -12.43
CA VAL A 102 1.03 -9.30 -13.07
C VAL A 102 -0.31 -9.92 -12.63
N GLU A 103 -0.34 -11.23 -12.41
CA GLU A 103 -1.50 -11.96 -11.90
C GLU A 103 -1.95 -11.43 -10.54
N GLN A 104 -0.98 -11.04 -9.69
CA GLN A 104 -1.28 -10.46 -8.39
C GLN A 104 -1.90 -9.06 -8.52
N LEU A 105 -1.46 -8.26 -9.49
CA LEU A 105 -2.08 -6.96 -9.79
C LEU A 105 -3.53 -7.12 -10.26
N GLN A 106 -3.78 -8.11 -11.10
CA GLN A 106 -5.13 -8.45 -11.54
C GLN A 106 -6.00 -8.85 -10.36
N HIS A 107 -5.49 -9.63 -9.42
CA HIS A 107 -6.21 -9.95 -8.18
C HIS A 107 -6.54 -8.72 -7.34
N PHE A 108 -5.63 -7.74 -7.23
CA PHE A 108 -5.90 -6.49 -6.51
C PHE A 108 -7.03 -5.67 -7.15
N ILE A 109 -7.02 -5.57 -8.48
CA ILE A 109 -8.06 -4.87 -9.23
C ILE A 109 -9.39 -5.62 -9.09
N GLN A 110 -9.38 -6.95 -9.25
CA GLN A 110 -10.57 -7.76 -9.11
C GLN A 110 -11.16 -7.70 -7.70
N TYR A 111 -10.32 -7.63 -6.66
CA TYR A 111 -10.76 -7.42 -5.29
C TYR A 111 -11.53 -6.09 -5.14
N SER A 112 -10.97 -4.99 -5.63
CA SER A 112 -11.64 -3.68 -5.62
C SER A 112 -12.99 -3.73 -6.36
N ILE A 113 -13.03 -4.35 -7.56
CA ILE A 113 -14.27 -4.55 -8.33
C ILE A 113 -15.32 -5.29 -7.49
N ASN A 114 -14.92 -6.33 -6.77
CA ASN A 114 -15.82 -7.14 -5.93
C ASN A 114 -16.29 -6.39 -4.66
N CYS A 115 -15.58 -5.33 -4.24
CA CYS A 115 -16.00 -4.47 -3.15
C CYS A 115 -17.11 -3.48 -3.56
N PHE A 116 -17.21 -3.09 -4.84
CA PHE A 116 -18.21 -2.12 -5.29
C PHE A 116 -19.66 -2.56 -5.04
N PRO A 117 -20.09 -3.80 -5.39
CA PRO A 117 -21.45 -4.25 -5.09
C PRO A 117 -21.77 -4.19 -3.59
N LYS A 118 -20.85 -4.66 -2.74
CA LYS A 118 -20.99 -4.62 -1.28
C LYS A 118 -21.13 -3.19 -0.76
N TYR A 119 -20.29 -2.29 -1.26
CA TYR A 119 -20.33 -0.87 -0.91
C TYR A 119 -21.67 -0.22 -1.33
N LEU A 120 -22.13 -0.46 -2.55
CA LEU A 120 -23.41 0.04 -3.06
C LEU A 120 -24.60 -0.50 -2.25
N ASN A 121 -24.51 -1.74 -1.80
CA ASN A 121 -25.51 -2.38 -0.94
C ASN A 121 -25.38 -2.02 0.55
N LYS A 122 -24.37 -1.22 0.94
CA LYS A 122 -24.05 -0.89 2.34
C LYS A 122 -23.80 -2.13 3.21
N GLU A 123 -23.27 -3.17 2.59
CA GLU A 123 -22.81 -4.36 3.28
C GLU A 123 -21.42 -4.11 3.91
N PRO A 124 -21.09 -4.80 5.01
CA PRO A 124 -19.75 -4.71 5.58
C PRO A 124 -18.69 -5.23 4.57
N LEU A 125 -17.61 -4.47 4.43
CA LEU A 125 -16.45 -4.78 3.58
C LEU A 125 -15.38 -5.59 4.32
#